data_AF-A0A7Y8LZA2-F1
#
_entry.id   AF-A0A7Y8LZA2-F1
#
_cell.length_a   1.000
_cell.length_b   1.000
_cell.length_c   1.000
_cell.angle_alpha   90.00
_cell.angle_beta   90.00
_cell.angle_gamma   90.00
#
_symmetry.space_group_name_H-M   'P 1'
#
loop_
_entity.id
_entity.type
_entity.pdbx_description
1 polymer ?
#
loop_
_entity_poly.entity_id
_entity_poly.type
_entity_poly.pdbx_seq_one_letter_code
_entity_poly.pdbx_strand_id
1 'polypeptide(L)'
;MPPKVKPAIKKKYNLLISDISSLLESARRTSVRAVNAILTATYWEIGRRIVEYEQSGSEKAEYGKQLLQNLSKDLRKTFGRGFSVDNLESMRLFYIAYPSDKISETVSRKFKSNKS
;
A
#
# COMPACT_ATOMS: atom_id res chain seq x y z
N MET A 1 -31.09 -28.80 -35.02
CA MET A 1 -29.98 -28.06 -35.66
C MET A 1 -29.98 -26.66 -35.08
N PRO A 2 -28.99 -26.24 -34.26
CA PRO A 2 -29.06 -24.94 -33.61
C PRO A 2 -28.91 -23.83 -34.67
N PRO A 3 -29.62 -22.70 -34.53
CA PRO A 3 -29.57 -21.61 -35.49
C PRO A 3 -28.15 -21.05 -35.55
N LYS A 4 -27.56 -21.01 -36.76
CA LYS A 4 -26.25 -20.41 -37.01
C LYS A 4 -26.32 -18.92 -36.69
N VAL A 5 -25.80 -18.51 -35.53
CA VAL A 5 -25.67 -17.10 -35.16
C VAL A 5 -24.79 -16.41 -36.21
N LYS A 6 -25.33 -15.37 -36.88
CA LYS A 6 -24.64 -14.67 -37.97
C LYS A 6 -23.28 -14.10 -37.48
N PRO A 7 -22.18 -14.23 -38.23
CA PRO A 7 -20.82 -13.88 -37.80
C PRO A 7 -20.66 -12.42 -37.35
N ALA A 8 -21.48 -11.49 -37.88
CA ALA A 8 -21.51 -10.09 -37.47
C ALA A 8 -21.99 -9.88 -36.01
N ILE A 9 -22.95 -10.68 -35.55
CA ILE A 9 -23.47 -10.61 -34.17
C ILE A 9 -22.40 -11.11 -33.20
N LYS A 10 -21.72 -12.21 -33.54
CA LYS A 10 -20.60 -12.75 -32.76
C LYS A 10 -19.45 -11.75 -32.63
N LYS A 11 -19.11 -11.04 -33.71
CA LYS A 11 -18.08 -9.99 -33.68
C LYS A 11 -18.47 -8.82 -32.76
N LYS A 12 -19.70 -8.31 -32.87
CA LYS A 12 -20.21 -7.24 -31.98
C LYS A 12 -20.21 -7.65 -30.51
N TYR A 13 -20.62 -8.88 -30.23
CA TYR A 13 -20.61 -9.41 -28.87
C TYR A 13 -19.18 -9.54 -28.29
N ASN A 14 -18.22 -10.01 -29.09
CA ASN A 14 -16.82 -10.06 -28.67
C ASN A 14 -16.23 -8.67 -28.41
N LEU A 15 -16.60 -7.67 -29.20
CA LEU A 15 -16.21 -6.27 -28.95
C LEU A 15 -16.79 -5.77 -27.62
N LEU A 16 -18.08 -6.04 -27.36
CA LEU A 16 -18.70 -5.68 -26.08
C LEU A 16 -17.99 -6.33 -24.88
N ILE A 17 -17.64 -7.62 -24.99
CA ILE A 17 -16.84 -8.29 -23.95
C ILE A 17 -15.50 -7.59 -23.75
N SER A 18 -14.78 -7.30 -24.85
CA SER A 18 -13.48 -6.62 -24.79
C SER A 18 -13.57 -5.25 -24.11
N ASP A 19 -14.62 -4.48 -24.41
CA ASP A 19 -14.84 -3.15 -23.86
C ASP A 19 -15.15 -3.23 -22.35
N ILE A 20 -16.03 -4.14 -21.94
CA ILE A 20 -16.37 -4.37 -20.52
C ILE A 20 -15.14 -4.86 -19.75
N SER A 21 -14.39 -5.81 -20.30
CA SER A 21 -13.16 -6.32 -19.68
C SER A 21 -12.12 -5.21 -19.51
N SER A 22 -11.95 -4.35 -20.51
CA SER A 22 -11.01 -3.22 -20.44
C SER A 22 -11.42 -2.20 -19.38
N LEU A 23 -12.72 -1.92 -19.25
CA LEU A 23 -13.27 -1.04 -18.21
C LEU A 23 -13.00 -1.62 -16.81
N LEU A 24 -13.30 -2.90 -16.60
CA LEU A 24 -13.07 -3.58 -15.31
C LEU A 24 -11.60 -3.61 -14.93
N GLU A 25 -10.71 -3.89 -15.88
CA GLU A 25 -9.27 -3.91 -15.64
C GLU A 25 -8.75 -2.51 -15.30
N SER A 26 -9.25 -1.48 -15.97
CA SER A 26 -8.91 -0.08 -15.63
C SER A 26 -9.37 0.31 -14.23
N ALA A 27 -10.60 -0.07 -13.85
CA ALA A 27 -11.13 0.16 -12.51
C ALA A 27 -10.28 -0.55 -11.45
N ARG A 28 -9.95 -1.84 -11.66
CA ARG A 28 -9.11 -2.63 -10.75
C ARG A 28 -7.73 -2.00 -10.55
N ARG A 29 -7.04 -1.63 -11.64
CA ARG A 29 -5.73 -0.96 -11.57
C ARG A 29 -5.79 0.36 -10.81
N THR A 30 -6.86 1.11 -10.98
CA THR A 30 -7.05 2.40 -10.28
C THR A 30 -7.28 2.18 -8.79
N SER A 31 -8.14 1.22 -8.43
CA SER A 31 -8.36 0.85 -7.03
C SER A 31 -7.09 0.37 -6.33
N VAL A 32 -6.31 -0.52 -6.98
CA VAL A 32 -5.04 -1.01 -6.43
C VAL A 32 -4.06 0.14 -6.19
N ARG A 33 -3.93 1.08 -7.15
CA ARG A 33 -3.06 2.25 -6.98
C ARG A 33 -3.49 3.14 -5.80
N ALA A 34 -4.78 3.42 -5.67
CA ALA A 34 -5.31 4.23 -4.57
C ALA A 34 -5.08 3.55 -3.22
N VAL A 35 -5.38 2.25 -3.11
CA VAL A 35 -5.17 1.46 -1.89
C VAL A 35 -3.68 1.42 -1.54
N ASN A 36 -2.80 1.16 -2.52
CA ASN A 36 -1.36 1.12 -2.28
C ASN A 36 -0.84 2.47 -1.76
N ALA A 37 -1.29 3.60 -2.32
CA ALA A 37 -0.89 4.93 -1.85
C ALA A 37 -1.29 5.15 -0.38
N ILE A 38 -2.53 4.79 -0.02
CA ILE A 38 -3.03 4.90 1.36
C ILE A 38 -2.24 3.98 2.30
N LEU A 39 -2.01 2.72 1.90
CA LEU A 39 -1.28 1.75 2.72
C LEU A 39 0.17 2.19 2.93
N THR A 40 0.85 2.69 1.90
CA THR A 40 2.22 3.21 2.03
C THR A 40 2.28 4.34 3.06
N ALA A 41 1.38 5.33 2.99
CA ALA A 41 1.35 6.41 3.97
C ALA A 41 1.04 5.91 5.38
N THR A 42 0.09 4.97 5.51
CA THR A 42 -0.30 4.39 6.79
C THR A 42 0.84 3.60 7.44
N TYR A 43 1.56 2.79 6.66
CA TYR A 43 2.70 2.00 7.13
C TYR A 43 3.87 2.88 7.57
N TRP A 44 4.11 3.98 6.85
CA TRP A 44 5.08 4.98 7.28
C TRP A 44 4.69 5.62 8.63
N GLU A 45 3.43 6.01 8.79
CA GLU A 45 2.89 6.60 10.03
C GLU A 45 2.89 5.63 11.23
N ILE A 46 2.73 4.33 10.98
CA ILE A 46 2.90 3.29 12.01
C ILE A 46 4.37 3.22 12.43
N GLY A 47 5.29 3.20 11.47
CA GLY A 47 6.73 3.23 11.73
C GLY A 47 7.15 4.42 12.59
N ARG A 48 6.63 5.62 12.27
CA ARG A 48 6.87 6.84 13.06
C ARG A 48 6.46 6.65 14.52
N ARG A 49 5.23 6.16 14.76
CA ARG A 49 4.70 5.94 16.12
C ARG A 49 5.52 4.93 16.91
N ILE A 50 6.01 3.86 16.26
CA ILE A 50 6.88 2.87 16.90
C ILE A 50 8.19 3.54 17.35
N VAL A 51 8.84 4.29 16.46
CA VAL A 51 10.13 4.94 16.77
C VAL A 51 9.98 6.03 17.84
N GLU A 52 8.94 6.87 17.77
CA GLU A 52 8.67 7.88 18.79
C GLU A 52 8.42 7.26 20.17
N TYR A 53 7.68 6.14 20.20
CA TYR A 53 7.45 5.41 21.44
C TYR A 53 8.75 4.83 22.01
N GLU A 54 9.60 4.21 21.18
CA GLU A 54 10.92 3.71 21.60
C GLU A 54 11.82 4.82 22.16
N GLN A 55 11.85 6.01 21.52
CA GLN A 55 12.65 7.15 21.97
C GLN A 55 12.18 7.73 23.30
N SER A 56 10.87 7.65 23.58
CA SER A 56 10.29 8.09 24.85
C SER A 56 10.58 7.12 26.03
N GLY A 57 10.96 5.88 25.74
CA GLY A 57 11.26 4.85 26.73
C GLY A 57 12.73 4.42 26.69
N SER A 58 13.60 5.10 27.46
CA SER A 58 15.02 4.77 27.74
C SER A 58 15.59 3.54 26.99
N GLU A 59 16.32 3.83 25.91
CA GLU A 59 16.97 2.93 24.95
C GLU A 59 17.51 1.60 25.55
N LYS A 60 16.68 0.56 25.53
CA LYS A 60 17.18 -0.83 25.60
C LYS A 60 16.70 -1.56 24.36
N ALA A 61 17.63 -2.14 23.58
CA ALA A 61 17.31 -2.94 22.41
C ALA A 61 16.31 -4.09 22.71
N GLU A 62 16.32 -4.58 23.96
CA GLU A 62 15.40 -5.61 24.46
C GLU A 62 13.95 -5.09 24.59
N TYR A 63 13.77 -3.80 24.88
CA TYR A 63 12.46 -3.14 24.98
C TYR A 63 11.77 -3.03 23.62
N GLY A 64 12.51 -2.66 22.56
CA GLY A 64 11.98 -2.58 21.20
C GLY A 64 11.50 -3.95 20.67
N LYS A 65 12.26 -5.02 20.97
CA LYS A 65 11.85 -6.38 20.59
C LYS A 65 10.55 -6.80 21.29
N GLN A 66 10.41 -6.50 22.58
CA GLN A 66 9.18 -6.81 23.33
C GLN A 66 7.99 -5.98 22.85
N LEU A 67 8.21 -4.71 22.49
CA LEU A 67 7.19 -3.81 21.95
C LEU A 67 6.57 -4.39 20.66
N LEU A 68 7.39 -4.80 19.70
CA LEU A 68 6.90 -5.33 18.42
C LEU A 68 6.13 -6.65 18.60
N GLN A 69 6.54 -7.49 19.55
CA GLN A 69 5.82 -8.71 19.91
C GLN A 69 4.41 -8.39 20.45
N ASN A 70 4.33 -7.44 21.38
CA ASN A 70 3.06 -7.01 21.97
C ASN A 70 2.15 -6.38 20.90
N LEU A 71 2.69 -5.46 20.10
CA LEU A 71 1.96 -4.83 18.99
C LEU A 71 1.45 -5.87 17.99
N SER A 72 2.28 -6.84 17.60
CA SER A 72 1.86 -7.91 16.68
C SER A 72 0.69 -8.70 17.25
N LYS A 73 0.76 -9.08 18.53
CA LYS A 73 -0.32 -9.82 19.19
C LYS A 73 -1.63 -9.02 19.21
N ASP A 74 -1.58 -7.77 19.63
CA ASP A 74 -2.77 -6.93 19.83
C ASP A 74 -3.37 -6.46 18.51
N LEU A 75 -2.54 -6.06 17.55
CA LEU A 75 -3.00 -5.62 16.23
C LEU A 75 -3.51 -6.79 15.39
N ARG A 76 -2.90 -7.99 15.47
CA ARG A 76 -3.46 -9.17 14.79
C ARG A 76 -4.80 -9.60 15.36
N LYS A 77 -5.01 -9.43 16.67
CA LYS A 77 -6.31 -9.70 17.30
C LYS A 77 -7.40 -8.77 16.76
N THR A 78 -7.08 -7.51 16.53
CA THR A 78 -8.06 -6.48 16.11
C THR A 78 -8.25 -6.43 14.60
N PHE A 79 -7.16 -6.49 13.82
CA PHE A 79 -7.17 -6.23 12.38
C PHE A 79 -6.78 -7.46 11.53
N GLY A 80 -6.31 -8.54 12.14
CA GLY A 80 -5.98 -9.78 11.45
C GLY A 80 -4.62 -9.76 10.73
N ARG A 81 -4.62 -10.24 9.48
CA ARG A 81 -3.38 -10.42 8.71
C ARG A 81 -2.76 -9.06 8.37
N GLY A 82 -1.42 -9.02 8.27
CA GLY A 82 -0.67 -7.81 7.93
C GLY A 82 0.10 -7.17 9.09
N PHE A 83 -0.14 -7.61 10.33
CA PHE A 83 0.51 -7.07 11.55
C PHE A 83 1.41 -8.11 12.25
N SER A 84 2.16 -8.92 11.50
CA SER A 84 3.23 -9.74 12.09
C SER A 84 4.35 -8.86 12.63
N VAL A 85 5.19 -9.43 13.52
CA VAL A 85 6.41 -8.77 14.02
C VAL A 85 7.28 -8.28 12.87
N ASP A 86 7.52 -9.13 11.86
CA ASP A 86 8.34 -8.77 10.70
C ASP A 86 7.75 -7.60 9.89
N ASN A 87 6.42 -7.54 9.77
CA ASN A 87 5.76 -6.44 9.09
C ASN A 87 5.89 -5.14 9.89
N LEU A 88 5.74 -5.19 11.21
CA LEU A 88 5.90 -4.03 12.08
C LEU A 88 7.35 -3.55 12.10
N GLU A 89 8.33 -4.46 12.11
CA GLU A 89 9.74 -4.11 11.95
C GLU A 89 10.00 -3.45 10.59
N SER A 90 9.40 -3.98 9.51
CA SER A 90 9.50 -3.36 8.19
C SER A 90 8.91 -1.95 8.17
N MET A 91 7.77 -1.71 8.84
CA MET A 91 7.16 -0.38 8.98
C MET A 91 8.08 0.56 9.77
N ARG A 92 8.65 0.09 10.88
CA ARG A 92 9.62 0.83 11.70
C ARG A 92 10.86 1.22 10.88
N LEU A 93 11.48 0.27 10.19
CA LEU A 93 12.62 0.50 9.31
C LEU A 93 12.28 1.45 8.15
N PHE A 94 11.06 1.37 7.62
CA PHE A 94 10.60 2.28 6.57
C PHE A 94 10.62 3.74 7.04
N TYR A 95 10.12 4.02 8.25
CA TYR A 95 10.20 5.37 8.81
C TYR A 95 11.66 5.80 9.06
N ILE A 96 12.49 4.93 9.63
CA ILE A 96 13.91 5.23 9.89
C ILE A 96 14.67 5.56 8.60
N ALA A 97 14.36 4.87 7.51
CA ALA A 97 14.96 5.13 6.20
C ALA A 97 14.50 6.46 5.59
N TYR A 98 13.26 6.88 5.86
CA TYR A 98 12.64 8.08 5.30
C TYR A 98 11.97 8.97 6.38
N PRO A 99 12.72 9.56 7.32
CA PRO A 99 12.15 10.42 8.36
C PRO A 99 11.56 11.72 7.78
N SER A 100 10.56 12.29 8.45
CA SER A 100 9.84 13.50 8.02
C SER A 100 10.75 14.67 7.66
N ASP A 101 11.83 14.80 8.41
CA ASP A 101 12.77 15.91 8.34
C ASP A 101 13.57 15.87 7.03
N LYS A 102 13.73 14.67 6.45
CA LYS A 102 14.31 14.44 5.12
C LYS A 102 13.29 14.60 3.98
N ILE A 103 11.98 14.59 4.28
CA ILE A 103 10.88 14.69 3.30
C ILE A 103 10.40 16.16 3.13
N SER A 104 10.99 17.12 3.86
CA SER A 104 10.70 18.57 3.70
C SER A 104 10.96 19.12 2.28
N GLU A 105 11.67 18.36 1.44
CA GLU A 105 11.49 18.45 -0.01
C GLU A 105 10.29 17.62 -0.45
N THR A 106 9.10 18.25 -0.42
CA THR A 106 7.90 17.70 -1.07
C THR A 106 8.26 17.19 -2.46
N VAL A 107 7.87 15.96 -2.80
CA VAL A 107 8.10 15.36 -4.13
C VAL A 107 7.58 16.29 -5.25
N SER A 108 6.56 17.09 -4.95
CA SER A 108 6.06 18.19 -5.80
C SER A 108 7.13 19.21 -6.20
N ARG A 109 8.09 19.51 -5.31
CA ARG A 109 9.21 20.43 -5.56
C ARG A 109 10.24 19.83 -6.53
N LYS A 110 10.34 18.50 -6.64
CA LYS A 110 11.19 17.81 -7.64
C LYS A 110 10.52 17.59 -9.00
N PHE A 111 9.24 17.94 -9.20
CA PHE A 111 8.52 17.70 -10.46
C PHE A 111 8.45 18.90 -11.43
N LYS A 112 9.31 19.92 -11.30
CA LYS A 112 9.48 20.94 -12.36
C LYS A 112 10.95 21.18 -12.66
N SER A 113 11.44 20.57 -13.73
CA SER A 113 11.95 21.27 -14.92
C SER A 113 12.67 20.27 -15.82
N ASN A 114 11.93 19.58 -16.68
CA ASN A 114 12.48 19.21 -17.98
C ASN A 114 11.46 19.63 -19.03
N LYS A 115 11.51 20.91 -19.37
CA LYS A 115 11.00 21.44 -20.62
C LYS A 115 12.23 21.87 -21.41
N SER A 116 12.57 21.08 -22.42
CA SER A 116 13.41 21.46 -23.56
C SER A 116 12.67 21.00 -24.80
#